data_AF-A0A0L1IYG9-F1
#
_entry.id   AF-A0A0L1IYG9-F1
#
_cell.length_a   1.000
_cell.length_b   1.000
_cell.length_c   1.000
_cell.angle_alpha   90.00
_cell.angle_beta   90.00
_cell.angle_gamma   90.00
#
_symmetry.space_group_name_H-M   'P 1'
#
loop_
_entity.id
_entity.type
_entity.pdbx_description
1 polymer ?
#
loop_
_entity_poly.entity_id
_entity_poly.type
_entity_poly.pdbx_seq_one_letter_code
_entity_poly.pdbx_strand_id
1 'polypeptide(L)'
;MLAKGLKRIVPVVGVVLVLAVLGLQLYHRNYLHRSSSLPWDHSFPSPDQSPSPDSSGNRWGQQYEQPQYEDQRTGLDASSDSRIDMSTTHTELYSVSTPDKKLFKIDFAGRQAINPSIIPHPEQPNTWIITAQLHKPSDKRKGSVWFAELVCDAVFRDGGRTLGCVEPPLILPIAATVGDSNNCLGDLSYFTLNIGPHDARVFYGPEAPYAVYGSNSQFTCFGQWIHDFRPLVDWKGDTDFLSDHGFRQATELQRPLPYGAVEKNWFLFWDATGQAYVHYDVAPNRVFARLQLDGSVGPDLAPLAAATDLQCLQRHLPALKDAELESIHQATNSLTITLCQRSDPLCQATDLNTFILTIFQHKSFYAFHSVYEPYVMLFRRSAPFDVHGISTKPLWISGRGTPGQGKKPKALTTGESEAWDHTEMLYVTSISWKAPGNKYHGYLDDVMFIAFGREDEATAGIDIVAGDLMKNMGLCGML
;
A
#
# COMPACT_ATOMS: atom_id res chain seq x y z
N MET A 1 3.62 64.08 -20.67
CA MET A 1 4.29 63.70 -19.40
C MET A 1 3.28 63.26 -18.33
N LEU A 2 2.48 62.21 -18.57
CA LEU A 2 1.42 61.78 -17.61
C LEU A 2 1.32 60.26 -17.40
N ALA A 3 2.22 59.45 -17.97
CA ALA A 3 2.11 57.98 -17.95
C ALA A 3 3.16 57.26 -17.07
N LYS A 4 3.96 57.97 -16.26
CA LYS A 4 4.94 57.36 -15.35
C LYS A 4 4.50 57.27 -13.88
N GLY A 5 3.46 58.00 -13.47
CA GLY A 5 2.93 57.96 -12.10
C GLY A 5 1.97 56.82 -11.81
N LEU A 6 1.25 56.32 -12.82
CA LEU A 6 0.14 55.38 -12.63
C LEU A 6 0.59 53.96 -12.23
N LYS A 7 1.78 53.53 -12.67
CA LYS A 7 2.31 52.17 -12.39
C LYS A 7 2.74 51.94 -10.93
N ARG A 8 2.89 53.00 -10.12
CA ARG A 8 3.20 52.89 -8.68
C ARG A 8 1.96 52.93 -7.78
N ILE A 9 0.81 53.37 -8.31
CA ILE A 9 -0.43 53.52 -7.53
C ILE A 9 -1.24 52.21 -7.52
N VAL A 10 -1.22 51.44 -8.61
CA VAL A 10 -1.97 50.18 -8.76
C VAL A 10 -1.68 49.15 -7.64
N PRO A 11 -0.43 48.85 -7.24
CA PRO A 11 -0.19 47.89 -6.17
C PRO A 11 -0.65 48.40 -4.80
N VAL A 12 -0.57 49.72 -4.56
CA VAL A 12 -1.00 50.32 -3.28
C VAL A 12 -2.51 50.30 -3.15
N VAL A 13 -3.24 50.65 -4.22
CA VAL A 13 -4.71 50.58 -4.25
C VAL A 13 -5.19 49.14 -4.12
N GLY A 14 -4.50 48.18 -4.74
CA GLY A 14 -4.80 46.75 -4.59
C GLY A 14 -4.68 46.26 -3.15
N VAL A 15 -3.60 46.61 -2.44
CA VAL A 15 -3.41 46.24 -1.03
C VAL A 15 -4.47 46.88 -0.13
N VAL A 16 -4.80 48.15 -0.36
CA VAL A 16 -5.84 48.84 0.43
C VAL A 16 -7.22 48.22 0.22
N LEU A 17 -7.57 47.82 -1.01
CA LEU A 17 -8.83 47.14 -1.30
C LEU A 17 -8.92 45.76 -0.63
N VAL A 18 -7.84 44.98 -0.66
CA VAL A 18 -7.78 43.67 0.03
C VAL A 18 -7.95 43.83 1.53
N LEU A 19 -7.27 44.81 2.14
CA LEU A 19 -7.40 45.10 3.57
C LEU A 19 -8.81 45.61 3.94
N ALA A 20 -9.45 46.40 3.07
CA ALA A 20 -10.82 46.85 3.27
C ALA A 20 -11.83 45.69 3.23
N VAL A 21 -11.66 44.74 2.29
CA VAL A 21 -12.50 43.53 2.20
C VAL A 21 -12.32 42.64 3.43
N LEU A 22 -11.08 42.43 3.88
CA LEU A 22 -10.80 41.66 5.11
C LEU A 22 -11.38 42.34 6.35
N GLY A 23 -11.26 43.67 6.44
CA GLY A 23 -11.87 44.46 7.53
C GLY A 23 -13.40 44.35 7.55
N LEU A 24 -14.06 44.40 6.39
CA LEU A 24 -15.51 44.22 6.26
C LEU A 24 -15.95 42.80 6.63
N GLN A 25 -15.20 41.77 6.25
CA GLN A 25 -15.48 40.38 6.63
C GLN A 25 -15.35 40.15 8.14
N LEU A 26 -14.31 40.71 8.77
CA LEU A 26 -14.13 40.64 10.21
C LEU A 26 -15.19 41.44 10.97
N TYR A 27 -15.58 42.61 10.46
CA TYR A 27 -16.68 43.40 11.02
C TYR A 27 -18.01 42.64 10.93
N HIS A 28 -18.32 42.03 9.79
CA HIS A 28 -19.56 41.26 9.60
C HIS A 28 -19.62 40.04 10.53
N ARG A 29 -18.49 39.34 10.71
CA ARG A 29 -18.37 38.20 11.61
C ARG A 29 -18.55 38.58 13.09
N ASN A 30 -18.04 39.74 13.50
CA ASN A 30 -18.23 40.23 14.87
C ASN A 30 -19.60 40.86 15.13
N TYR A 31 -20.26 41.40 14.09
CA TYR A 31 -21.60 41.96 14.21
C TYR A 31 -22.68 40.87 14.35
N LEU A 32 -22.50 39.71 13.69
CA LEU A 32 -23.45 38.59 13.76
C LEU A 32 -23.33 37.73 15.02
N HIS A 33 -22.22 37.79 15.77
CA HIS A 33 -22.02 36.99 16.99
C HIS A 33 -22.26 37.75 18.31
N ARG A 34 -22.81 38.97 18.27
CA ARG A 34 -23.03 39.79 19.47
C ARG A 34 -24.47 39.77 20.03
N SER A 35 -25.25 38.73 19.77
CA SER A 35 -26.56 38.54 20.39
C SER A 35 -26.81 37.10 20.82
N SER A 36 -26.26 36.70 21.97
CA SER A 36 -26.93 35.79 22.91
C SER A 36 -26.13 35.74 24.21
N SER A 37 -26.49 36.63 25.12
CA SER A 37 -26.21 36.54 26.55
C SER A 37 -26.90 35.31 27.17
N LEU A 38 -26.10 34.39 27.75
CA LEU A 38 -26.04 33.99 29.19
C LEU A 38 -27.28 34.29 30.10
N PRO A 39 -27.43 33.68 31.31
CA PRO A 39 -26.94 32.39 31.86
C PRO A 39 -27.84 31.73 32.99
N TRP A 40 -27.30 30.70 33.68
CA TRP A 40 -27.65 30.15 35.04
C TRP A 40 -28.87 29.18 35.11
N ASP A 41 -28.96 28.14 35.96
CA ASP A 41 -28.18 27.69 37.13
C ASP A 41 -28.57 26.25 37.55
N HIS A 42 -27.70 25.61 38.35
CA HIS A 42 -27.89 24.50 39.34
C HIS A 42 -28.60 23.18 38.89
N SER A 43 -28.09 21.97 39.13
CA SER A 43 -27.77 21.35 40.44
C SER A 43 -27.21 19.93 40.25
N PHE A 44 -26.27 19.48 41.10
CA PHE A 44 -26.04 18.05 41.41
C PHE A 44 -26.79 17.71 42.71
N PRO A 45 -27.27 16.45 42.91
CA PRO A 45 -26.46 15.48 43.65
C PRO A 45 -26.58 14.01 43.19
N SER A 46 -25.51 13.23 43.36
CA SER A 46 -25.49 11.74 43.47
C SER A 46 -25.89 11.31 44.90
N PRO A 47 -25.91 10.02 45.34
CA PRO A 47 -25.70 8.72 44.65
C PRO A 47 -26.71 7.60 45.08
N ASP A 48 -26.41 6.37 44.62
CA ASP A 48 -26.81 5.05 45.15
C ASP A 48 -28.24 4.51 44.90
N GLN A 49 -28.31 3.40 44.16
CA GLN A 49 -28.50 2.04 44.71
C GLN A 49 -28.89 1.07 43.57
N SER A 50 -28.01 0.12 43.26
CA SER A 50 -28.42 -1.17 42.70
C SER A 50 -29.12 -1.97 43.82
N PRO A 51 -30.12 -2.80 43.51
CA PRO A 51 -29.79 -4.19 43.21
C PRO A 51 -30.68 -4.85 42.13
N SER A 52 -30.11 -5.76 41.35
CA SER A 52 -30.83 -6.89 40.71
C SER A 52 -31.11 -7.97 41.79
N PRO A 53 -31.80 -9.11 41.53
CA PRO A 53 -32.46 -9.60 40.31
C PRO A 53 -33.90 -10.14 40.56
N ASP A 54 -34.67 -10.47 39.52
CA ASP A 54 -35.17 -11.84 39.31
C ASP A 54 -36.24 -11.99 38.21
N SER A 55 -36.10 -13.14 37.56
CA SER A 55 -37.01 -13.96 36.76
C SER A 55 -38.48 -13.56 36.60
N SER A 56 -38.96 -13.60 35.36
CA SER A 56 -40.08 -14.44 34.87
C SER A 56 -40.52 -13.91 33.51
N GLY A 57 -40.60 -14.73 32.47
CA GLY A 57 -41.87 -15.36 32.14
C GLY A 57 -42.09 -15.26 30.63
N ASN A 58 -42.41 -16.40 30.03
CA ASN A 58 -42.67 -16.61 28.62
C ASN A 58 -43.78 -15.71 28.03
N ARG A 59 -43.83 -15.70 26.69
CA ARG A 59 -45.00 -15.91 25.80
C ARG A 59 -45.29 -14.75 24.85
N TRP A 60 -45.82 -15.11 23.67
CA TRP A 60 -46.15 -14.32 22.45
C TRP A 60 -44.93 -14.14 21.51
N GLY A 61 -44.78 -14.85 20.39
CA GLY A 61 -45.76 -15.53 19.55
C GLY A 61 -46.45 -14.55 18.61
N GLN A 62 -45.75 -14.07 17.57
CA GLN A 62 -46.38 -13.53 16.37
C GLN A 62 -45.55 -13.87 15.12
N GLN A 63 -46.13 -14.78 14.33
CA GLN A 63 -45.93 -14.92 12.89
C GLN A 63 -45.91 -13.55 12.22
N TYR A 64 -44.86 -13.29 11.43
CA TYR A 64 -44.97 -12.38 10.28
C TYR A 64 -44.74 -13.22 9.03
N GLU A 65 -45.82 -13.40 8.30
CA GLU A 65 -45.88 -14.03 6.99
C GLU A 65 -45.08 -13.22 5.97
N GLN A 66 -44.31 -13.95 5.16
CA GLN A 66 -43.61 -13.44 3.99
C GLN A 66 -44.60 -13.02 2.90
N PRO A 67 -44.39 -11.89 2.20
CA PRO A 67 -44.96 -11.68 0.89
C PRO A 67 -44.05 -12.31 -0.17
N GLN A 68 -44.48 -13.43 -0.76
CA GLN A 68 -44.03 -13.87 -2.07
C GLN A 68 -44.45 -12.81 -3.10
N TYR A 69 -43.48 -12.12 -3.69
CA TYR A 69 -43.66 -11.45 -4.98
C TYR A 69 -42.99 -12.31 -6.04
N GLU A 70 -43.82 -12.91 -6.90
CA GLU A 70 -43.41 -13.44 -8.20
C GLU A 70 -42.85 -12.30 -9.05
N ASP A 71 -41.57 -12.39 -9.44
CA ASP A 71 -41.00 -11.53 -10.49
C ASP A 71 -40.81 -12.36 -11.76
N GLN A 72 -41.82 -12.34 -12.61
CA GLN A 72 -41.67 -12.63 -14.03
C GLN A 72 -40.98 -11.43 -14.69
N ARG A 73 -39.65 -11.49 -14.84
CA ARG A 73 -38.91 -10.65 -15.77
C ARG A 73 -37.95 -11.48 -16.62
N THR A 74 -38.44 -11.77 -17.82
CA THR A 74 -37.74 -11.66 -19.10
C THR A 74 -36.22 -11.81 -19.06
N GLY A 75 -35.74 -12.96 -19.54
CA GLY A 75 -34.37 -13.10 -19.99
C GLY A 75 -34.11 -12.18 -21.18
N LEU A 76 -33.35 -11.12 -20.96
CA LEU A 76 -32.71 -10.23 -21.92
C LEU A 76 -31.76 -9.36 -21.11
N ASP A 77 -30.60 -9.90 -20.73
CA ASP A 77 -29.39 -9.14 -20.41
C ASP A 77 -28.19 -10.12 -20.38
N ALA A 78 -28.03 -10.85 -21.48
CA ALA A 78 -26.70 -11.22 -21.93
C ALA A 78 -26.15 -10.00 -22.70
N SER A 79 -25.88 -8.91 -21.97
CA SER A 79 -24.93 -7.93 -22.47
C SER A 79 -23.62 -8.69 -22.63
N SER A 80 -23.28 -9.01 -23.87
CA SER A 80 -21.98 -9.48 -24.25
C SER A 80 -21.00 -8.35 -23.92
N ASP A 81 -20.56 -8.32 -22.67
CA ASP A 81 -19.40 -7.57 -22.27
C ASP A 81 -18.26 -8.17 -23.10
N SER A 82 -17.94 -7.52 -24.21
CA SER A 82 -16.85 -7.89 -25.09
C SER A 82 -15.61 -7.79 -24.23
N ARG A 83 -15.22 -8.89 -23.58
CA ARG A 83 -14.03 -8.96 -22.73
C ARG A 83 -12.88 -8.39 -23.55
N ILE A 84 -12.43 -7.19 -23.17
CA ILE A 84 -11.25 -6.59 -23.76
C ILE A 84 -10.11 -7.54 -23.42
N ASP A 85 -9.53 -8.15 -24.44
CA ASP A 85 -8.41 -9.07 -24.28
C ASP A 85 -7.14 -8.28 -23.97
N MET A 86 -6.71 -8.34 -22.71
CA MET A 86 -5.53 -7.61 -22.24
C MET A 86 -4.22 -8.35 -22.53
N SER A 87 -4.26 -9.59 -23.04
CA SER A 87 -3.07 -10.43 -23.26
C SER A 87 -2.07 -9.85 -24.29
N THR A 88 -2.57 -9.00 -25.18
CA THR A 88 -1.74 -8.31 -26.18
C THR A 88 -0.80 -7.29 -25.53
N THR A 89 -1.26 -6.59 -24.49
CA THR A 89 -0.53 -5.51 -23.81
C THR A 89 0.03 -5.93 -22.44
N HIS A 90 -0.55 -6.94 -21.79
CA HIS A 90 -0.22 -7.36 -20.43
C HIS A 90 0.03 -8.87 -20.33
N THR A 91 0.68 -9.30 -19.25
CA THR A 91 0.64 -10.68 -18.76
C THR A 91 -0.55 -10.82 -17.80
N GLU A 92 -1.59 -11.55 -18.19
CA GLU A 92 -2.78 -11.73 -17.35
C GLU A 92 -2.55 -12.73 -16.21
N LEU A 93 -3.02 -12.34 -15.02
CA LEU A 93 -2.96 -13.12 -13.78
C LEU A 93 -4.37 -13.51 -13.32
N TYR A 94 -4.53 -14.77 -12.97
CA TYR A 94 -5.80 -15.39 -12.62
C TYR A 94 -5.72 -16.04 -11.25
N SER A 95 -6.72 -15.81 -10.41
CA SER A 95 -6.74 -16.43 -9.07
C SER A 95 -6.87 -17.94 -9.19
N VAL A 96 -6.11 -18.66 -8.36
CA VAL A 96 -6.22 -20.12 -8.24
C VAL A 96 -7.33 -20.55 -7.26
N SER A 97 -7.80 -19.65 -6.39
CA SER A 97 -8.79 -19.99 -5.35
C SER A 97 -10.18 -19.41 -5.58
N THR A 98 -10.33 -18.32 -6.33
CA THR A 98 -11.67 -17.76 -6.58
C THR A 98 -12.36 -18.53 -7.71
N PRO A 99 -13.68 -18.85 -7.58
CA PRO A 99 -14.40 -19.60 -8.60
C PRO A 99 -14.46 -18.91 -9.98
N ASP A 100 -14.42 -17.58 -10.00
CA ASP A 100 -14.43 -16.76 -11.22
C ASP A 100 -13.03 -16.40 -11.72
N LYS A 101 -11.98 -16.88 -11.04
CA LYS A 101 -10.56 -16.61 -11.32
C LYS A 101 -10.18 -15.13 -11.25
N LYS A 102 -10.96 -14.32 -10.54
CA LYS A 102 -10.71 -12.89 -10.32
C LYS A 102 -10.08 -12.65 -8.94
N LEU A 103 -9.65 -11.42 -8.70
CA LEU A 103 -9.25 -10.94 -7.38
C LEU A 103 -10.34 -11.17 -6.31
N PHE A 104 -9.90 -11.31 -5.06
CA PHE A 104 -10.75 -11.34 -3.88
C PHE A 104 -10.68 -10.00 -3.13
N LYS A 105 -11.73 -9.68 -2.37
CA LYS A 105 -11.77 -8.50 -1.49
C LYS A 105 -11.08 -8.80 -0.17
N ILE A 106 -10.49 -7.78 0.45
CA ILE A 106 -10.02 -7.87 1.83
C ILE A 106 -10.97 -7.05 2.71
N ASP A 107 -11.51 -7.67 3.76
CA ASP A 107 -12.49 -7.05 4.66
C ASP A 107 -11.97 -6.94 6.11
N PHE A 108 -11.83 -5.70 6.56
CA PHE A 108 -11.43 -5.33 7.92
C PHE A 108 -12.65 -5.11 8.81
N ALA A 109 -13.62 -6.03 8.75
CA ALA A 109 -14.89 -5.99 9.48
C ALA A 109 -15.62 -4.63 9.35
N GLY A 110 -15.72 -4.11 8.12
CA GLY A 110 -16.37 -2.84 7.82
C GLY A 110 -15.53 -1.58 8.07
N ARG A 111 -14.27 -1.69 8.55
CA ARG A 111 -13.35 -0.55 8.56
C ARG A 111 -12.75 -0.33 7.17
N GLN A 112 -12.73 0.93 6.72
CA GLN A 112 -12.06 1.29 5.48
C GLN A 112 -10.54 1.23 5.67
N ALA A 113 -9.86 0.66 4.69
CA ALA A 113 -8.41 0.50 4.71
C ALA A 113 -7.83 0.65 3.31
N ILE A 114 -6.51 0.93 3.24
CA ILE A 114 -5.71 0.99 2.02
C ILE A 114 -4.34 0.33 2.27
N ASN A 115 -3.58 0.06 1.22
CA ASN A 115 -2.22 -0.52 1.31
C ASN A 115 -2.13 -1.84 2.09
N PRO A 116 -2.80 -2.92 1.64
CA PRO A 116 -2.84 -4.15 2.41
C PRO A 116 -1.53 -4.95 2.35
N SER A 117 -1.31 -5.74 3.40
CA SER A 117 -0.39 -6.88 3.42
C SER A 117 -1.10 -8.14 3.89
N ILE A 118 -0.64 -9.29 3.38
CA ILE A 118 -1.14 -10.61 3.73
C ILE A 118 0.07 -11.47 4.02
N ILE A 119 0.17 -12.08 5.20
CA ILE A 119 1.19 -13.09 5.49
C ILE A 119 0.53 -14.35 6.06
N PRO A 120 1.06 -15.55 5.81
CA PRO A 120 0.59 -16.77 6.47
C PRO A 120 0.66 -16.66 8.00
N HIS A 121 -0.38 -17.15 8.69
CA HIS A 121 -0.32 -17.29 10.13
C HIS A 121 0.73 -18.36 10.48
N PRO A 122 1.57 -18.13 11.52
CA PRO A 122 2.67 -19.04 11.86
C PRO A 122 2.27 -20.46 12.32
N GLU A 123 0.98 -20.72 12.55
CA GLU A 123 0.53 -21.94 13.26
C GLU A 123 -0.84 -22.41 12.78
N GLN A 124 -1.78 -21.48 12.60
CA GLN A 124 -3.13 -21.80 12.15
C GLN A 124 -3.16 -22.06 10.64
N PRO A 125 -3.48 -23.28 10.19
CA PRO A 125 -3.59 -23.58 8.76
C PRO A 125 -4.81 -22.87 8.16
N ASN A 126 -4.69 -22.41 6.92
CA ASN A 126 -5.74 -21.66 6.20
C ASN A 126 -6.18 -20.36 6.92
N THR A 127 -5.30 -19.81 7.74
CA THR A 127 -5.43 -18.51 8.37
C THR A 127 -4.25 -17.64 7.95
N TRP A 128 -4.51 -16.36 7.74
CA TRP A 128 -3.51 -15.36 7.37
C TRP A 128 -3.62 -14.16 8.31
N ILE A 129 -2.51 -13.52 8.59
CA ILE A 129 -2.51 -12.22 9.24
C ILE A 129 -2.59 -11.17 8.13
N ILE A 130 -3.61 -10.33 8.17
CA ILE A 130 -3.76 -9.20 7.25
C ILE A 130 -3.52 -7.89 7.97
N THR A 131 -2.84 -6.97 7.30
CA THR A 131 -2.63 -5.61 7.77
C THR A 131 -2.98 -4.60 6.69
N ALA A 132 -3.34 -3.39 7.06
CA ALA A 132 -3.58 -2.30 6.12
C ALA A 132 -3.67 -0.96 6.85
N GLN A 133 -3.38 0.13 6.15
CA GLN A 133 -3.51 1.46 6.71
C GLN A 133 -4.98 1.83 6.90
N LEU A 134 -5.33 2.28 8.10
CA LEU A 134 -6.66 2.77 8.42
C LEU A 134 -6.98 3.98 7.53
N HIS A 135 -7.99 3.81 6.68
CA HIS A 135 -8.44 4.86 5.80
C HIS A 135 -9.65 5.57 6.41
N LYS A 136 -9.56 6.89 6.54
CA LYS A 136 -10.69 7.73 6.97
C LYS A 136 -11.32 8.36 5.72
N PRO A 137 -12.65 8.33 5.56
CA PRO A 137 -13.29 9.00 4.44
C PRO A 137 -13.08 10.52 4.52
N SER A 138 -13.11 11.19 3.36
CA SER A 138 -12.66 12.59 3.19
C SER A 138 -13.43 13.62 4.02
N ASP A 139 -14.68 13.34 4.37
CA ASP A 139 -15.51 14.12 5.30
C ASP A 139 -15.00 14.04 6.75
N LYS A 140 -14.47 12.87 7.15
CA LYS A 140 -13.89 12.62 8.48
C LYS A 140 -12.38 12.89 8.57
N ARG A 141 -11.66 13.02 7.44
CA ARG A 141 -10.23 13.38 7.41
C ARG A 141 -9.95 14.80 7.90
N LYS A 142 -10.89 15.75 7.70
CA LYS A 142 -10.67 17.19 7.93
C LYS A 142 -10.33 17.59 9.38
N GLY A 143 -10.35 16.66 10.34
CA GLY A 143 -10.00 16.92 11.73
C GLY A 143 -9.03 15.91 12.35
N SER A 144 -8.39 15.03 11.58
CA SER A 144 -7.51 14.00 12.14
C SER A 144 -6.16 13.95 11.45
N VAL A 145 -5.12 14.21 12.23
CA VAL A 145 -3.69 14.11 11.90
C VAL A 145 -3.12 12.70 12.16
N TRP A 146 -3.96 11.80 12.69
CA TRP A 146 -3.57 10.48 13.14
C TRP A 146 -3.71 9.42 12.04
N PHE A 147 -2.60 8.74 11.80
CA PHE A 147 -2.48 7.55 10.97
C PHE A 147 -2.26 6.32 11.86
N ALA A 148 -2.77 5.18 11.41
CA ALA A 148 -2.71 3.93 12.14
C ALA A 148 -2.80 2.77 11.15
N GLU A 149 -2.18 1.66 11.53
CA GLU A 149 -2.25 0.42 10.77
C GLU A 149 -3.20 -0.55 11.48
N LEU A 150 -4.05 -1.23 10.71
CA LEU A 150 -4.95 -2.26 11.18
C LEU A 150 -4.27 -3.62 11.10
N VAL A 151 -4.66 -4.54 11.99
CA VAL A 151 -4.25 -5.95 11.95
C VAL A 151 -5.37 -6.87 12.44
N CYS A 152 -5.49 -8.04 11.81
CA CYS A 152 -6.31 -9.14 12.30
C CYS A 152 -5.87 -10.48 11.69
N ASP A 153 -6.24 -11.57 12.35
CA ASP A 153 -6.30 -12.87 11.70
C ASP A 153 -7.50 -12.92 10.75
N ALA A 154 -7.31 -13.47 9.57
CA ALA A 154 -8.30 -13.53 8.50
C ALA A 154 -8.36 -14.90 7.84
N VAL A 155 -9.57 -15.23 7.37
CA VAL A 155 -9.88 -16.47 6.67
C VAL A 155 -10.69 -16.17 5.41
N PHE A 156 -10.60 -17.05 4.42
CA PHE A 156 -11.45 -16.94 3.23
C PHE A 156 -12.91 -17.28 3.56
N ARG A 157 -13.82 -16.45 3.06
CA ARG A 157 -15.29 -16.56 3.16
C ARG A 157 -15.93 -16.39 1.79
N ASP A 158 -17.25 -16.50 1.71
CA ASP A 158 -18.03 -16.26 0.49
C ASP A 158 -17.60 -17.12 -0.71
N GLY A 159 -17.19 -18.36 -0.43
CA GLY A 159 -16.64 -19.28 -1.41
C GLY A 159 -15.29 -18.82 -1.99
N GLY A 160 -14.46 -18.17 -1.18
CA GLY A 160 -13.12 -17.69 -1.57
C GLY A 160 -13.06 -16.25 -2.07
N ARG A 161 -14.19 -15.54 -2.15
CA ARG A 161 -14.27 -14.18 -2.72
C ARG A 161 -13.86 -13.06 -1.75
N THR A 162 -13.80 -13.36 -0.46
CA THR A 162 -13.47 -12.39 0.58
C THR A 162 -12.47 -13.01 1.54
N LEU A 163 -11.35 -12.34 1.78
CA LEU A 163 -10.44 -12.61 2.89
C LEU A 163 -10.79 -11.62 4.01
N GLY A 164 -11.46 -12.12 5.06
CA GLY A 164 -12.05 -11.25 6.08
C GLY A 164 -11.57 -11.56 7.49
N CYS A 165 -11.45 -10.53 8.32
CA CYS A 165 -11.05 -10.69 9.71
C CYS A 165 -11.97 -11.65 10.48
N VAL A 166 -11.38 -12.55 11.28
CA VAL A 166 -12.08 -13.45 12.22
C VAL A 166 -12.68 -12.64 13.36
N GLU A 167 -11.90 -11.73 13.93
CA GLU A 167 -12.31 -10.79 14.98
C GLU A 167 -12.18 -9.35 14.48
N PRO A 168 -12.86 -8.36 15.08
CA PRO A 168 -12.68 -6.96 14.70
C PRO A 168 -11.19 -6.55 14.71
N PRO A 169 -10.70 -5.82 13.69
CA PRO A 169 -9.28 -5.51 13.59
C PRO A 169 -8.82 -4.60 14.73
N LEU A 170 -7.60 -4.86 15.19
CA LEU A 170 -6.88 -4.04 16.16
C LEU A 170 -6.05 -2.97 15.43
N ILE A 171 -5.65 -1.94 16.17
CA ILE A 171 -4.62 -1.01 15.72
C ILE A 171 -3.27 -1.60 16.10
N LEU A 172 -2.35 -1.72 15.14
CA LEU A 172 -0.97 -2.10 15.43
C LEU A 172 -0.34 -1.08 16.39
N PRO A 173 0.29 -1.52 17.49
CA PRO A 173 0.85 -0.65 18.52
C PRO A 173 2.20 -0.06 18.09
N ILE A 174 2.26 0.54 16.91
CA ILE A 174 3.43 1.29 16.44
C ILE A 174 3.34 2.71 16.99
N ALA A 175 4.33 3.09 17.80
CA ALA A 175 4.41 4.42 18.36
C ALA A 175 4.63 5.48 17.26
N ALA A 176 4.03 6.66 17.42
CA ALA A 176 4.36 7.80 16.59
C ALA A 176 5.82 8.19 16.81
N THR A 177 6.55 8.46 15.72
CA THR A 177 7.93 8.92 15.79
C THR A 177 7.96 10.45 15.89
N VAL A 178 9.03 10.98 16.47
CA VAL A 178 9.32 12.41 16.45
C VAL A 178 10.45 12.59 15.45
N GLY A 179 10.25 13.43 14.43
CA GLY A 179 11.30 13.83 13.49
C GLY A 179 11.83 15.24 13.80
N ASP A 180 12.85 15.67 13.06
CA ASP A 180 13.29 17.07 13.09
C ASP A 180 12.37 17.91 12.20
N SER A 181 11.58 18.79 12.82
CA SER A 181 10.65 19.66 12.10
C SER A 181 11.34 20.62 11.13
N ASN A 182 12.64 20.88 11.33
CA ASN A 182 13.44 21.69 10.40
C ASN A 182 13.69 20.98 9.07
N ASN A 183 13.47 19.66 8.97
CA ASN A 183 13.58 18.93 7.71
C ASN A 183 12.32 19.08 6.84
N CYS A 184 11.17 19.42 7.43
CA CYS A 184 9.89 19.55 6.74
C CYS A 184 9.54 21.01 6.42
N LEU A 185 10.24 21.60 5.44
CA LEU A 185 10.06 23.02 5.06
C LEU A 185 9.18 23.19 3.81
N GLY A 186 8.59 24.38 3.66
CA GLY A 186 7.83 24.79 2.48
C GLY A 186 6.65 23.86 2.18
N ASP A 187 6.61 23.33 0.96
CA ASP A 187 5.54 22.44 0.49
C ASP A 187 5.49 21.10 1.23
N LEU A 188 6.53 20.75 2.01
CA LEU A 188 6.56 19.54 2.83
C LEU A 188 6.11 19.76 4.28
N SER A 189 5.78 21.00 4.66
CA SER A 189 5.39 21.33 6.04
C SER A 189 4.18 20.53 6.53
N TYR A 190 3.28 20.09 5.65
CA TYR A 190 2.15 19.26 6.04
C TYR A 190 2.55 17.89 6.61
N PHE A 191 3.71 17.34 6.25
CA PHE A 191 4.22 16.08 6.82
C PHE A 191 4.54 16.19 8.32
N THR A 192 4.73 17.40 8.85
CA THR A 192 4.87 17.63 10.30
C THR A 192 3.60 17.28 11.07
N LEU A 193 2.46 17.23 10.37
CA LEU A 193 1.16 16.85 10.92
C LEU A 193 0.88 15.36 10.77
N ASN A 194 1.78 14.55 10.20
CA ASN A 194 1.56 13.12 10.07
C ASN A 194 1.94 12.40 11.36
N ILE A 195 0.95 12.09 12.21
CA ILE A 195 1.19 11.39 13.48
C ILE A 195 0.94 9.90 13.29
N GLY A 196 1.97 9.08 13.45
CA GLY A 196 1.89 7.61 13.42
C GLY A 196 2.55 6.97 12.19
N PRO A 197 2.40 5.63 12.04
CA PRO A 197 2.87 4.90 10.86
C PRO A 197 2.02 5.20 9.61
N HIS A 198 2.65 5.13 8.44
CA HIS A 198 2.02 5.30 7.13
C HIS A 198 2.46 4.19 6.17
N ASP A 199 1.54 3.76 5.30
CA ASP A 199 1.75 2.77 4.24
C ASP A 199 2.54 1.52 4.70
N ALA A 200 2.22 0.96 5.87
CA ALA A 200 2.98 -0.17 6.39
C ALA A 200 2.87 -1.42 5.50
N ARG A 201 4.01 -2.07 5.28
CA ARG A 201 4.13 -3.36 4.61
C ARG A 201 4.62 -4.40 5.62
N VAL A 202 3.84 -5.46 5.79
CA VAL A 202 4.19 -6.60 6.65
C VAL A 202 4.52 -7.80 5.79
N PHE A 203 5.68 -8.40 6.03
CA PHE A 203 6.21 -9.49 5.21
C PHE A 203 7.16 -10.37 6.01
N TYR A 204 7.36 -11.61 5.56
CA TYR A 204 8.40 -12.49 6.11
C TYR A 204 9.77 -12.16 5.49
N GLY A 205 10.77 -11.95 6.33
CA GLY A 205 12.18 -12.18 5.98
C GLY A 205 12.57 -13.65 6.20
N PRO A 206 13.85 -14.02 6.03
CA PRO A 206 14.29 -15.41 6.18
C PRO A 206 13.96 -16.01 7.55
N GLU A 207 14.22 -15.26 8.61
CA GLU A 207 14.10 -15.74 10.00
C GLU A 207 12.83 -15.23 10.70
N ALA A 208 12.45 -13.96 10.47
CA ALA A 208 11.34 -13.30 11.15
C ALA A 208 10.45 -12.48 10.20
N PRO A 209 9.19 -12.22 10.57
CA PRO A 209 8.38 -11.21 9.91
C PRO A 209 8.74 -9.79 10.40
N TYR A 210 8.67 -8.84 9.47
CA TYR A 210 8.94 -7.43 9.75
C TYR A 210 7.79 -6.56 9.24
N ALA A 211 7.58 -5.43 9.91
CA ALA A 211 6.79 -4.31 9.44
C ALA A 211 7.74 -3.20 8.99
N VAL A 212 7.59 -2.74 7.75
CA VAL A 212 8.27 -1.55 7.23
C VAL A 212 7.24 -0.48 6.95
N TYR A 213 7.43 0.72 7.47
CA TYR A 213 6.44 1.80 7.42
C TYR A 213 7.10 3.17 7.34
N GLY A 214 6.36 4.14 6.81
CA GLY A 214 6.76 5.53 6.78
C GLY A 214 6.41 6.25 8.07
N SER A 215 7.28 7.13 8.55
CA SER A 215 6.97 8.04 9.67
C SER A 215 7.92 9.25 9.69
N ASN A 216 7.75 10.18 10.62
CA ASN A 216 8.64 11.32 10.73
C ASN A 216 10.08 10.88 11.04
N SER A 217 11.04 11.56 10.42
CA SER A 217 12.44 11.14 10.32
C SER A 217 13.38 12.08 11.06
N GLN A 218 14.46 11.54 11.62
CA GLN A 218 15.55 12.34 12.18
C GLN A 218 16.50 12.86 11.09
N PHE A 219 16.59 12.16 9.96
CA PHE A 219 17.52 12.48 8.86
C PHE A 219 16.88 13.28 7.71
N THR A 220 15.57 13.13 7.54
CA THR A 220 14.77 13.71 6.45
C THR A 220 13.44 14.25 7.01
N CYS A 221 12.54 14.76 6.16
CA CYS A 221 11.21 15.15 6.63
C CYS A 221 10.36 13.93 7.01
N PHE A 222 10.45 12.89 6.19
CA PHE A 222 9.66 11.68 6.32
C PHE A 222 10.49 10.49 5.83
N GLY A 223 10.64 9.47 6.66
CA GLY A 223 11.58 8.36 6.47
C GLY A 223 10.92 7.00 6.62
N GLN A 224 11.68 5.95 6.28
CA GLN A 224 11.24 4.57 6.43
C GLN A 224 11.81 3.96 7.71
N TRP A 225 10.97 3.20 8.40
CA TRP A 225 11.28 2.51 9.63
C TRP A 225 11.06 1.01 9.44
N ILE A 226 11.77 0.20 10.22
CA ILE A 226 11.58 -1.24 10.35
C ILE A 226 11.31 -1.63 11.80
N HIS A 227 10.47 -2.63 11.99
CA HIS A 227 10.18 -3.22 13.30
C HIS A 227 9.92 -4.72 13.11
N ASP A 228 10.48 -5.57 13.98
CA ASP A 228 10.02 -6.93 14.20
C ASP A 228 8.49 -6.90 14.38
N PHE A 229 7.77 -7.67 13.57
CA PHE A 229 6.31 -7.66 13.59
C PHE A 229 5.74 -8.42 14.79
N ARG A 230 6.50 -9.37 15.35
CA ARG A 230 6.00 -10.31 16.36
C ARG A 230 5.62 -9.63 17.68
N PRO A 231 6.36 -8.63 18.20
CA PRO A 231 5.95 -7.86 19.37
C PRO A 231 4.73 -6.95 19.15
N LEU A 232 4.33 -6.71 17.90
CA LEU A 232 3.21 -5.82 17.57
C LEU A 232 1.86 -6.55 17.57
N VAL A 233 1.86 -7.87 17.70
CA VAL A 233 0.67 -8.72 17.68
C VAL A 233 0.74 -9.77 18.76
N ASP A 234 -0.37 -10.46 19.00
CA ASP A 234 -0.38 -11.67 19.83
C ASP A 234 0.23 -12.84 19.05
N TRP A 235 1.56 -12.80 18.89
CA TRP A 235 2.30 -13.76 18.09
C TRP A 235 2.26 -15.15 18.73
N LYS A 236 1.61 -16.09 18.04
CA LYS A 236 1.39 -17.45 18.58
C LYS A 236 2.57 -18.41 18.42
N GLY A 237 3.59 -18.09 17.61
CA GLY A 237 4.76 -18.96 17.40
C GLY A 237 5.63 -19.11 18.65
N ASP A 238 5.36 -20.14 19.47
CA ASP A 238 5.83 -20.30 20.86
C ASP A 238 7.35 -20.22 21.08
N THR A 239 8.17 -20.58 20.10
CA THR A 239 9.64 -20.56 20.23
C THR A 239 10.33 -19.46 19.42
N ASP A 240 9.70 -18.98 18.35
CA ASP A 240 10.29 -17.98 17.49
C ASP A 240 10.29 -16.59 18.16
N PHE A 241 9.26 -16.28 18.94
CA PHE A 241 9.12 -14.99 19.62
C PHE A 241 10.30 -14.61 20.54
N LEU A 242 10.96 -15.62 21.13
CA LEU A 242 12.09 -15.43 22.05
C LEU A 242 13.41 -15.15 21.32
N SER A 243 13.49 -15.44 20.02
CA SER A 243 14.69 -15.25 19.22
C SER A 243 14.78 -13.81 18.71
N ASP A 244 15.88 -13.13 19.03
CA ASP A 244 16.16 -11.80 18.50
C ASP A 244 16.79 -11.89 17.12
N HIS A 245 15.99 -11.60 16.10
CA HIS A 245 16.41 -11.56 14.69
C HIS A 245 16.62 -10.10 14.23
N GLY A 246 16.89 -9.19 15.16
CA GLY A 246 17.08 -7.78 14.93
C GLY A 246 15.78 -6.98 14.87
N PHE A 247 15.92 -5.65 14.96
CA PHE A 247 14.82 -4.68 14.85
C PHE A 247 13.66 -4.92 15.83
N ARG A 248 13.95 -5.50 17.01
CA ARG A 248 12.95 -5.73 18.07
C ARG A 248 12.24 -4.45 18.53
N GLN A 249 12.86 -3.30 18.28
CA GLN A 249 12.28 -1.97 18.42
C GLN A 249 12.27 -1.28 17.06
N ALA A 250 11.34 -0.34 16.89
CA ALA A 250 11.28 0.54 15.74
C ALA A 250 12.65 1.19 15.48
N THR A 251 13.21 0.93 14.29
CA THR A 251 14.53 1.39 13.87
C THR A 251 14.41 2.16 12.56
N GLU A 252 14.93 3.37 12.52
CA GLU A 252 14.92 4.20 11.31
C GLU A 252 15.93 3.66 10.31
N LEU A 253 15.49 3.40 9.08
CA LEU A 253 16.36 2.98 8.00
C LEU A 253 17.04 4.22 7.41
N GLN A 254 18.36 4.14 7.24
CA GLN A 254 19.14 5.17 6.55
C GLN A 254 19.33 4.84 5.06
N ARG A 255 19.83 5.82 4.29
CA ARG A 255 20.30 5.61 2.91
C ARG A 255 21.72 6.15 2.72
N PRO A 256 22.49 5.61 1.76
CA PRO A 256 23.68 6.29 1.28
C PRO A 256 23.33 7.69 0.79
N LEU A 257 24.23 8.66 1.03
CA LEU A 257 24.08 10.01 0.53
C LEU A 257 23.97 10.03 -1.01
N PRO A 258 23.19 10.96 -1.59
CA PRO A 258 22.41 12.01 -0.91
C PRO A 258 21.07 11.52 -0.36
N TYR A 259 20.59 12.17 0.70
CA TYR A 259 19.21 12.00 1.17
C TYR A 259 18.22 12.75 0.28
N GLY A 260 17.05 12.14 0.06
CA GLY A 260 15.85 12.83 -0.39
C GLY A 260 15.12 13.50 0.77
N ALA A 261 14.17 14.38 0.46
CA ALA A 261 13.38 15.05 1.50
C ALA A 261 12.30 14.11 2.09
N VAL A 262 11.74 13.22 1.26
CA VAL A 262 10.76 12.21 1.64
C VAL A 262 11.27 10.87 1.12
N GLU A 263 11.55 9.97 2.04
CA GLU A 263 11.98 8.62 1.79
C GLU A 263 10.82 7.66 2.01
N LYS A 264 10.50 6.88 0.98
CA LYS A 264 9.35 5.98 0.98
C LYS A 264 9.59 4.80 0.04
N ASN A 265 8.76 3.77 0.18
CA ASN A 265 8.71 2.62 -0.73
C ASN A 265 9.96 1.73 -0.79
N TRP A 266 10.98 2.01 0.02
CA TRP A 266 12.17 1.15 0.14
C TRP A 266 11.78 -0.27 0.56
N PHE A 267 12.48 -1.29 0.07
CA PHE A 267 12.26 -2.66 0.53
C PHE A 267 13.55 -3.31 0.97
N LEU A 268 13.43 -4.29 1.87
CA LEU A 268 14.56 -5.11 2.30
C LEU A 268 14.68 -6.35 1.44
N PHE A 269 15.92 -6.81 1.28
CA PHE A 269 16.25 -8.13 0.73
C PHE A 269 17.43 -8.74 1.47
N TRP A 270 17.61 -10.04 1.33
CA TRP A 270 18.66 -10.79 2.02
C TRP A 270 19.50 -11.58 1.02
N ASP A 271 20.80 -11.66 1.29
CA ASP A 271 21.67 -12.55 0.53
C ASP A 271 21.56 -14.01 1.01
N ALA A 272 22.30 -14.91 0.34
CA ALA A 272 22.31 -16.34 0.67
C ALA A 272 22.82 -16.66 2.09
N THR A 273 23.48 -15.72 2.77
CA THR A 273 23.99 -15.86 4.14
C THR A 273 23.09 -15.23 5.20
N GLY A 274 21.98 -14.60 4.78
CA GLY A 274 21.06 -13.91 5.68
C GLY A 274 21.49 -12.48 6.02
N GLN A 275 22.46 -11.89 5.30
CA GLN A 275 22.78 -10.48 5.46
C GLN A 275 21.67 -9.62 4.80
N ALA A 276 21.14 -8.67 5.57
CA ALA A 276 20.11 -7.75 5.10
C ALA A 276 20.69 -6.57 4.28
N TYR A 277 19.92 -6.12 3.31
CA TYR A 277 20.18 -4.97 2.46
C TYR A 277 18.88 -4.17 2.27
N VAL A 278 19.00 -2.88 2.00
CA VAL A 278 17.87 -2.02 1.62
C VAL A 278 18.03 -1.61 0.17
N HIS A 279 16.94 -1.71 -0.59
CA HIS A 279 16.82 -1.20 -1.95
C HIS A 279 16.01 0.10 -1.95
N TYR A 280 16.61 1.17 -2.45
CA TYR A 280 16.07 2.54 -2.32
C TYR A 280 15.39 3.03 -3.59
N ASP A 281 16.05 2.80 -4.73
CA ASP A 281 15.65 3.32 -6.02
C ASP A 281 15.80 2.22 -7.08
N VAL A 282 14.79 2.06 -7.96
CA VAL A 282 14.88 1.20 -9.17
C VAL A 282 15.31 2.02 -10.39
N ALA A 283 14.85 3.26 -10.48
CA ALA A 283 15.10 4.17 -11.59
C ALA A 283 15.25 5.61 -11.06
N PRO A 284 16.01 6.49 -11.74
CA PRO A 284 16.70 6.27 -13.02
C PRO A 284 17.94 5.37 -12.91
N ASN A 285 18.49 5.23 -11.70
CA ASN A 285 19.56 4.29 -11.39
C ASN A 285 19.15 3.45 -10.20
N ARG A 286 19.57 2.18 -10.17
CA ARG A 286 19.43 1.36 -8.97
C ARG A 286 20.29 1.93 -7.86
N VAL A 287 19.78 1.88 -6.63
CA VAL A 287 20.53 2.22 -5.42
C VAL A 287 20.19 1.20 -4.34
N PHE A 288 21.20 0.55 -3.78
CA PHE A 288 21.02 -0.39 -2.67
C PHE A 288 22.28 -0.49 -1.82
N ALA A 289 22.10 -0.73 -0.52
CA ALA A 289 23.20 -0.79 0.42
C ALA A 289 22.99 -1.86 1.49
N ARG A 290 24.10 -2.31 2.07
CA ARG A 290 24.09 -3.24 3.20
C ARG A 290 23.50 -2.55 4.43
N LEU A 291 22.58 -3.23 5.10
CA LEU A 291 21.90 -2.76 6.31
C LEU A 291 22.56 -3.34 7.58
N GLN A 292 22.76 -2.49 8.57
CA GLN A 292 23.12 -2.90 9.94
C GLN A 292 21.88 -2.92 10.84
N LEU A 293 21.97 -3.63 11.96
CA LEU A 293 20.85 -3.79 12.89
C LEU A 293 20.43 -2.49 13.61
N ASP A 294 21.29 -1.47 13.60
CA ASP A 294 21.00 -0.13 14.12
C ASP A 294 20.35 0.81 13.08
N GLY A 295 20.05 0.29 11.88
CA GLY A 295 19.45 1.07 10.79
C GLY A 295 20.47 1.81 9.92
N SER A 296 21.75 1.85 10.32
CA SER A 296 22.82 2.44 9.52
C SER A 296 23.14 1.58 8.29
N VAL A 297 23.65 2.22 7.24
CA VAL A 297 23.92 1.57 5.96
C VAL A 297 25.32 1.86 5.44
N GLY A 298 25.85 0.93 4.66
CA GLY A 298 27.11 1.08 3.94
C GLY A 298 27.02 2.01 2.73
N PRO A 299 28.07 2.07 1.89
CA PRO A 299 28.01 2.78 0.61
C PRO A 299 27.01 2.12 -0.34
N ASP A 300 26.61 2.87 -1.37
CA ASP A 300 25.83 2.31 -2.49
C ASP A 300 26.64 1.24 -3.22
N LEU A 301 26.02 0.06 -3.39
CA LEU A 301 26.61 -1.12 -4.01
C LEU A 301 26.16 -1.32 -5.46
N ALA A 302 25.14 -0.59 -5.92
CA ALA A 302 24.65 -0.68 -7.29
C ALA A 302 25.73 -0.44 -8.38
N PRO A 303 26.74 0.43 -8.18
CA PRO A 303 27.83 0.59 -9.15
C PRO A 303 28.61 -0.69 -9.46
N LEU A 304 28.61 -1.69 -8.55
CA LEU A 304 29.28 -2.98 -8.77
C LEU A 304 28.59 -3.84 -9.84
N ALA A 305 27.29 -3.64 -10.07
CA ALA A 305 26.50 -4.34 -11.09
C ALA A 305 26.21 -3.48 -12.34
N ALA A 306 26.63 -2.21 -12.34
CA ALA A 306 26.21 -1.21 -13.33
C ALA A 306 26.47 -1.61 -14.80
N ALA A 307 27.56 -2.35 -15.07
CA ALA A 307 27.90 -2.80 -16.42
C ALA A 307 26.82 -3.69 -17.05
N THR A 308 26.21 -4.57 -16.24
CA THR A 308 25.13 -5.47 -16.68
C THR A 308 23.77 -4.78 -16.55
N ASP A 309 23.55 -4.10 -15.42
CA ASP A 309 22.26 -3.52 -15.09
C ASP A 309 21.85 -2.39 -16.04
N LEU A 310 22.79 -1.53 -16.46
CA LEU A 310 22.46 -0.36 -17.28
C LEU A 310 21.78 -0.77 -18.59
N GLN A 311 22.33 -1.77 -19.28
CA GLN A 311 21.78 -2.26 -20.54
C GLN A 311 20.42 -2.92 -20.33
N CYS A 312 20.28 -3.69 -19.24
CA CYS A 312 19.03 -4.38 -18.94
C CYS A 312 17.90 -3.41 -18.59
N LEU A 313 18.18 -2.43 -17.72
CA LEU A 313 17.22 -1.41 -17.31
C LEU A 313 16.82 -0.54 -18.50
N GLN A 314 17.77 -0.11 -19.34
CA GLN A 314 17.46 0.65 -20.56
C GLN A 314 16.56 -0.12 -21.54
N ARG A 315 16.71 -1.44 -21.62
CA ARG A 315 15.95 -2.28 -22.55
C ARG A 315 14.55 -2.62 -22.03
N HIS A 316 14.42 -2.83 -20.72
CA HIS A 316 13.22 -3.47 -20.15
C HIS A 316 12.44 -2.60 -19.17
N LEU A 317 12.98 -1.48 -18.67
CA LEU A 317 12.15 -0.53 -17.94
C LEU A 317 11.15 0.14 -18.90
N PRO A 318 9.91 0.39 -18.45
CA PRO A 318 8.95 1.12 -19.25
C PRO A 318 9.43 2.56 -19.47
N ALA A 319 9.31 3.03 -20.71
CA ALA A 319 9.69 4.38 -21.06
C ALA A 319 8.67 5.38 -20.50
N LEU A 320 9.17 6.42 -19.84
CA LEU A 320 8.35 7.53 -19.36
C LEU A 320 8.07 8.48 -20.54
N LYS A 321 6.79 8.69 -20.86
CA LYS A 321 6.37 9.62 -21.92
C LYS A 321 6.47 11.07 -21.47
N ASP A 322 6.15 11.31 -20.21
CA ASP A 322 6.21 12.62 -19.57
C ASP A 322 6.79 12.44 -18.16
N ALA A 323 8.00 12.92 -17.92
CA ALA A 323 8.69 12.73 -16.64
C ALA A 323 8.06 13.52 -15.47
N GLU A 324 7.18 14.49 -15.75
CA GLU A 324 6.46 15.24 -14.71
C GLU A 324 5.19 14.52 -14.26
N LEU A 325 4.63 13.66 -15.11
CA LEU A 325 3.37 12.96 -14.87
C LEU A 325 3.52 11.45 -14.77
N GLU A 326 4.69 10.91 -15.14
CA GLU A 326 5.00 9.50 -15.11
C GLU A 326 6.28 9.20 -14.34
N SER A 327 6.29 8.10 -13.60
CA SER A 327 7.42 7.70 -12.75
C SER A 327 7.48 6.19 -12.55
N ILE A 328 8.66 5.68 -12.17
CA ILE A 328 8.83 4.29 -11.74
C ILE A 328 8.80 4.25 -10.21
N HIS A 329 7.88 3.47 -9.67
CA HIS A 329 7.66 3.34 -8.23
C HIS A 329 8.01 1.93 -7.76
N GLN A 330 8.84 1.82 -6.72
CA GLN A 330 8.90 0.57 -5.95
C GLN A 330 7.53 0.30 -5.32
N ALA A 331 7.09 -0.95 -5.41
CA ALA A 331 5.74 -1.35 -5.01
C ALA A 331 5.77 -2.26 -3.78
N THR A 332 6.49 -3.38 -3.86
CA THR A 332 6.37 -4.46 -2.88
C THR A 332 7.60 -4.60 -1.99
N ASN A 333 7.46 -5.42 -0.94
CA ASN A 333 8.59 -6.12 -0.34
C ASN A 333 9.26 -7.07 -1.35
N SER A 334 10.36 -7.70 -0.93
CA SER A 334 11.00 -8.77 -1.71
C SER A 334 10.65 -10.17 -1.19
N LEU A 335 10.86 -11.18 -2.04
CA LEU A 335 10.87 -12.61 -1.72
C LEU A 335 12.04 -13.27 -2.46
N THR A 336 12.44 -14.47 -2.06
CA THR A 336 13.31 -15.33 -2.88
C THR A 336 12.49 -16.36 -3.63
N ILE A 337 12.82 -16.58 -4.90
CA ILE A 337 12.18 -17.58 -5.76
C ILE A 337 13.23 -18.46 -6.44
N THR A 338 13.07 -19.77 -6.36
CA THR A 338 13.84 -20.74 -7.13
C THR A 338 13.12 -21.05 -8.43
N LEU A 339 13.80 -20.90 -9.57
CA LEU A 339 13.25 -21.09 -10.91
C LEU A 339 13.21 -22.58 -11.34
N CYS A 340 12.72 -23.44 -10.46
CA CYS A 340 12.27 -24.79 -10.76
C CYS A 340 11.03 -25.12 -9.92
N GLN A 341 10.39 -26.25 -10.18
CA GLN A 341 9.19 -26.68 -9.44
C GLN A 341 9.62 -27.43 -8.17
N ARG A 342 9.04 -27.10 -7.02
CA ARG A 342 9.23 -27.83 -5.76
C ARG A 342 8.83 -29.30 -5.89
N SER A 343 7.82 -29.57 -6.71
CA SER A 343 7.36 -30.93 -7.02
C SER A 343 8.34 -31.76 -7.86
N ASP A 344 9.35 -31.15 -8.48
CA ASP A 344 10.42 -31.87 -9.17
C ASP A 344 11.47 -32.37 -8.16
N PRO A 345 11.69 -33.69 -8.01
CA PRO A 345 12.67 -34.23 -7.06
C PRO A 345 14.13 -33.87 -7.37
N LEU A 346 14.41 -33.37 -8.59
CA LEU A 346 15.74 -32.88 -8.99
C LEU A 346 15.92 -31.39 -8.73
N CYS A 347 14.86 -30.68 -8.35
CA CYS A 347 14.92 -29.25 -8.07
C CYS A 347 15.59 -29.00 -6.71
N GLN A 348 16.79 -28.41 -6.76
CA GLN A 348 17.50 -27.94 -5.58
C GLN A 348 17.73 -26.44 -5.69
N ALA A 349 17.44 -25.71 -4.61
CA ALA A 349 17.72 -24.29 -4.53
C ALA A 349 19.24 -24.05 -4.44
N THR A 350 19.76 -23.26 -5.36
CA THR A 350 21.16 -22.84 -5.45
C THR A 350 21.24 -21.35 -5.73
N ASP A 351 22.42 -20.75 -5.61
CA ASP A 351 22.64 -19.35 -6.01
C ASP A 351 22.44 -19.10 -7.51
N LEU A 352 22.50 -20.16 -8.34
CA LEU A 352 22.37 -20.05 -9.79
C LEU A 352 20.92 -20.01 -10.27
N ASN A 353 20.01 -20.61 -9.51
CA ASN A 353 18.59 -20.70 -9.87
C ASN A 353 17.67 -20.01 -8.87
N THR A 354 18.19 -19.36 -7.83
CA THR A 354 17.41 -18.65 -6.81
C THR A 354 17.68 -17.15 -6.87
N PHE A 355 16.61 -16.36 -7.04
CA PHE A 355 16.67 -14.93 -7.28
C PHE A 355 15.84 -14.17 -6.26
N ILE A 356 16.17 -12.89 -6.06
CA ILE A 356 15.31 -11.96 -5.35
C ILE A 356 14.24 -11.46 -6.32
N LEU A 357 12.98 -11.64 -5.92
CA LEU A 357 11.77 -11.23 -6.61
C LEU A 357 11.22 -9.96 -5.96
N THR A 358 10.90 -8.97 -6.78
CA THR A 358 10.14 -7.79 -6.38
C THR A 358 9.23 -7.32 -7.51
N ILE A 359 8.20 -6.55 -7.18
CA ILE A 359 7.34 -5.85 -8.13
C ILE A 359 7.60 -4.35 -8.00
N PHE A 360 7.75 -3.69 -9.14
CA PHE A 360 7.74 -2.23 -9.26
C PHE A 360 6.61 -1.82 -10.20
N GLN A 361 6.26 -0.54 -10.27
CA GLN A 361 5.13 -0.06 -11.05
C GLN A 361 5.54 1.14 -11.90
N HIS A 362 5.09 1.17 -13.15
CA HIS A 362 5.01 2.42 -13.91
C HIS A 362 3.75 3.14 -13.47
N LYS A 363 3.92 4.29 -12.82
CA LYS A 363 2.83 5.17 -12.44
C LYS A 363 2.68 6.23 -13.51
N SER A 364 1.45 6.50 -13.93
CA SER A 364 1.07 7.71 -14.66
C SER A 364 0.02 8.48 -13.86
N PHE A 365 0.02 9.81 -13.98
CA PHE A 365 -0.94 10.70 -13.32
C PHE A 365 -1.48 11.72 -14.33
N TYR A 366 -2.57 11.36 -14.98
CA TYR A 366 -3.24 12.21 -15.95
C TYR A 366 -4.64 12.56 -15.43
N ALA A 367 -5.13 13.76 -15.74
CA ALA A 367 -6.49 14.20 -15.40
C ALA A 367 -6.90 13.90 -13.94
N PHE A 368 -5.99 14.13 -12.99
CA PHE A 368 -6.17 13.88 -11.54
C PHE A 368 -6.45 12.42 -11.14
N HIS A 369 -6.04 11.45 -11.95
CA HIS A 369 -6.17 10.02 -11.66
C HIS A 369 -4.88 9.28 -11.95
N SER A 370 -4.46 8.42 -11.01
CA SER A 370 -3.26 7.61 -11.21
C SER A 370 -3.61 6.28 -11.88
N VAL A 371 -2.79 5.83 -12.83
CA VAL A 371 -2.81 4.44 -13.30
C VAL A 371 -1.46 3.83 -12.94
N TYR A 372 -1.49 2.59 -12.46
CA TYR A 372 -0.29 1.86 -12.08
C TYR A 372 -0.20 0.57 -12.88
N GLU A 373 0.91 0.39 -13.57
CA GLU A 373 1.20 -0.82 -14.33
C GLU A 373 2.35 -1.60 -13.69
N PRO A 374 2.09 -2.72 -13.01
CA PRO A 374 3.10 -3.48 -12.27
C PRO A 374 3.97 -4.35 -13.16
N TYR A 375 5.28 -4.36 -12.89
CA TYR A 375 6.31 -5.15 -13.56
C TYR A 375 7.08 -5.99 -12.54
N VAL A 376 7.51 -7.17 -12.97
CA VAL A 376 8.30 -8.09 -12.16
C VAL A 376 9.78 -7.84 -12.42
N MET A 377 10.59 -7.80 -11.35
CA MET A 377 12.04 -7.78 -11.43
C MET A 377 12.62 -8.96 -10.67
N LEU A 378 13.56 -9.67 -11.31
CA LEU A 378 14.43 -10.65 -10.69
C LEU A 378 15.85 -10.13 -10.69
N PHE A 379 16.54 -10.21 -9.55
CA PHE A 379 17.98 -9.96 -9.46
C PHE A 379 18.66 -11.05 -8.62
N ARG A 380 19.97 -11.24 -8.83
CA ARG A 380 20.71 -12.31 -8.15
C ARG A 380 20.66 -12.13 -6.63
N ARG A 381 20.58 -13.24 -5.89
CA ARG A 381 20.67 -13.23 -4.42
C ARG A 381 22.10 -13.14 -3.90
N SER A 382 23.08 -13.27 -4.78
CA SER A 382 24.51 -13.15 -4.47
C SER A 382 25.07 -11.86 -5.05
N ALA A 383 26.09 -11.31 -4.39
CA ALA A 383 26.81 -10.15 -4.89
C ALA A 383 27.35 -10.41 -6.31
N PRO A 384 27.32 -9.41 -7.22
CA PRO A 384 26.99 -8.01 -7.00
C PRO A 384 25.48 -7.66 -7.09
N PHE A 385 24.58 -8.64 -7.02
CA PHE A 385 23.12 -8.45 -7.10
C PHE A 385 22.64 -7.87 -8.44
N ASP A 386 23.28 -8.28 -9.54
CA ASP A 386 22.92 -7.90 -10.90
C ASP A 386 21.49 -8.35 -11.25
N VAL A 387 20.80 -7.53 -12.06
CA VAL A 387 19.47 -7.85 -12.55
C VAL A 387 19.56 -9.09 -13.45
N HIS A 388 18.73 -10.08 -13.15
CA HIS A 388 18.60 -11.29 -13.95
C HIS A 388 17.59 -11.10 -15.10
N GLY A 389 16.46 -10.44 -14.79
CA GLY A 389 15.47 -10.10 -15.80
C GLY A 389 14.34 -9.22 -15.27
N ILE A 390 13.62 -8.60 -16.20
CA ILE A 390 12.46 -7.75 -15.94
C ILE A 390 11.33 -8.19 -16.88
N SER A 391 10.08 -8.21 -16.41
CA SER A 391 8.95 -8.56 -17.28
C SER A 391 8.85 -7.58 -18.45
N THR A 392 8.66 -8.09 -19.67
CA THR A 392 8.56 -7.23 -20.88
C THR A 392 7.17 -6.62 -21.05
N LYS A 393 6.19 -7.11 -20.30
CA LYS A 393 4.84 -6.58 -20.20
C LYS A 393 4.49 -6.32 -18.74
N PRO A 394 3.62 -5.33 -18.46
CA PRO A 394 3.02 -5.19 -17.14
C PRO A 394 2.05 -6.33 -16.85
N LEU A 395 1.73 -6.55 -15.58
CA LEU A 395 0.79 -7.56 -15.12
C LEU A 395 -0.64 -7.02 -15.15
N TRP A 396 -1.59 -7.82 -15.64
CA TRP A 396 -3.01 -7.53 -15.55
C TRP A 396 -3.69 -8.46 -14.55
N ILE A 397 -4.18 -7.92 -13.44
CA ILE A 397 -4.86 -8.69 -12.40
C ILE A 397 -6.32 -8.89 -12.80
N SER A 398 -6.73 -10.14 -13.01
CA SER A 398 -8.11 -10.46 -13.41
C SER A 398 -9.12 -9.91 -12.39
N GLY A 399 -10.10 -9.17 -12.90
CA GLY A 399 -11.08 -8.42 -12.08
C GLY A 399 -10.77 -6.93 -11.90
N ARG A 400 -9.60 -6.44 -12.33
CA ARG A 400 -9.31 -5.00 -12.48
C ARG A 400 -10.21 -4.39 -13.56
N GLY A 401 -10.69 -3.17 -13.34
CA GLY A 401 -11.47 -2.43 -14.34
C GLY A 401 -10.65 -2.10 -15.59
N THR A 402 -11.18 -2.39 -16.78
CA THR A 402 -10.54 -2.20 -18.09
C THR A 402 -10.51 -0.72 -18.51
N PRO A 403 -9.88 -0.36 -19.65
CA PRO A 403 -9.89 1.02 -20.14
C PRO A 403 -11.32 1.61 -20.19
N GLY A 404 -11.45 2.85 -19.71
CA GLY A 404 -12.73 3.55 -19.54
C GLY A 404 -13.49 3.24 -18.24
N GLN A 405 -13.07 2.23 -17.47
CA GLN A 405 -13.73 1.83 -16.21
C GLN A 405 -13.05 2.39 -14.95
N GLY A 406 -11.93 3.10 -15.08
CA GLY A 406 -11.30 3.83 -13.99
C GLY A 406 -12.22 4.92 -13.44
N LYS A 407 -12.05 5.26 -12.17
CA LYS A 407 -12.94 6.23 -11.51
C LYS A 407 -12.70 7.64 -12.03
N LYS A 408 -13.72 8.22 -12.67
CA LYS A 408 -13.69 9.61 -13.16
C LYS A 408 -13.66 10.61 -12.00
N PRO A 409 -12.65 11.50 -11.92
CA PRO A 409 -12.66 12.62 -10.99
C PRO A 409 -13.85 13.55 -11.24
N LYS A 410 -14.39 14.16 -10.16
CA LYS A 410 -15.56 15.04 -10.28
C LYS A 410 -15.28 16.36 -11.01
N ALA A 411 -14.01 16.75 -11.09
CA ALA A 411 -13.57 18.04 -11.61
C ALA A 411 -13.15 17.99 -13.09
N LEU A 412 -13.45 16.91 -13.81
CA LEU A 412 -13.14 16.80 -15.25
C LEU A 412 -14.00 17.78 -16.07
N THR A 413 -13.39 18.35 -17.11
CA THR A 413 -14.12 19.03 -18.18
C THR A 413 -14.93 18.03 -19.01
N THR A 414 -15.89 18.52 -19.80
CA THR A 414 -16.71 17.66 -20.69
C THR A 414 -15.84 16.85 -21.65
N GLY A 415 -14.84 17.49 -22.27
CA GLY A 415 -13.93 16.81 -23.21
C GLY A 415 -13.06 15.74 -22.53
N GLU A 416 -12.54 16.01 -21.33
CA GLU A 416 -11.77 15.02 -20.56
C GLU A 416 -12.64 13.83 -20.12
N SER A 417 -13.90 14.08 -19.77
CA SER A 417 -14.85 13.03 -19.41
C SER A 417 -15.21 12.14 -20.59
N GLU A 418 -15.34 12.72 -21.79
CA GLU A 418 -15.60 11.99 -23.04
C GLU A 418 -14.39 11.19 -23.51
N ALA A 419 -13.18 11.73 -23.34
CA ALA A 419 -11.91 11.06 -23.68
C ALA A 419 -11.41 10.09 -22.60
N TRP A 420 -12.21 9.80 -21.57
CA TRP A 420 -11.80 8.99 -20.45
C TRP A 420 -11.59 7.52 -20.84
N ASP A 421 -10.34 7.09 -20.83
CA ASP A 421 -9.93 5.73 -21.17
C ASP A 421 -9.08 5.07 -20.08
N HIS A 422 -9.05 5.64 -18.88
CA HIS A 422 -8.25 5.08 -17.78
C HIS A 422 -8.83 3.76 -17.29
N THR A 423 -7.95 2.81 -16.98
CA THR A 423 -8.27 1.61 -16.20
C THR A 423 -8.48 1.95 -14.73
N GLU A 424 -9.03 1.01 -13.95
CA GLU A 424 -9.08 1.13 -12.48
C GLU A 424 -7.68 1.41 -11.88
N MET A 425 -7.61 2.36 -10.96
CA MET A 425 -6.41 2.62 -10.16
C MET A 425 -6.18 1.44 -9.21
N LEU A 426 -5.27 0.55 -9.58
CA LEU A 426 -4.87 -0.60 -8.78
C LEU A 426 -3.36 -0.53 -8.54
N TYR A 427 -2.95 -0.30 -7.30
CA TYR A 427 -1.53 -0.25 -6.93
C TYR A 427 -1.14 -1.42 -6.05
N VAL A 428 -0.14 -2.18 -6.50
CA VAL A 428 0.42 -3.31 -5.75
C VAL A 428 1.22 -2.80 -4.56
N THR A 429 1.02 -3.41 -3.39
CA THR A 429 1.66 -2.98 -2.13
C THR A 429 2.51 -4.06 -1.48
N SER A 430 2.15 -5.33 -1.63
CA SER A 430 2.92 -6.42 -1.01
C SER A 430 2.76 -7.75 -1.73
N ILE A 431 3.73 -8.63 -1.50
CA ILE A 431 3.74 -10.02 -1.94
C ILE A 431 4.13 -10.95 -0.80
N SER A 432 3.54 -12.14 -0.77
CA SER A 432 3.92 -13.18 0.19
C SER A 432 3.64 -14.57 -0.37
N TRP A 433 4.39 -15.57 0.08
CA TRP A 433 4.01 -16.95 -0.17
C TRP A 433 2.73 -17.28 0.59
N LYS A 434 1.79 -18.00 -0.03
CA LYS A 434 0.49 -18.33 0.59
C LYS A 434 0.62 -19.39 1.69
N ALA A 435 1.57 -20.31 1.54
CA ALA A 435 1.78 -21.42 2.45
C ALA A 435 2.60 -20.99 3.69
N PRO A 436 2.20 -21.38 4.92
CA PRO A 436 2.90 -21.03 6.15
C PRO A 436 4.40 -21.35 6.18
N GLY A 437 4.81 -22.49 5.61
CA GLY A 437 6.19 -22.96 5.65
C GLY A 437 7.16 -22.23 4.72
N ASN A 438 6.66 -21.49 3.73
CA ASN A 438 7.54 -20.88 2.71
C ASN A 438 8.24 -19.62 3.23
N LYS A 439 7.63 -18.86 4.15
CA LYS A 439 8.17 -17.61 4.71
C LYS A 439 8.70 -16.65 3.64
N TYR A 440 10.02 -16.60 3.44
CA TYR A 440 10.70 -15.76 2.44
C TYR A 440 11.03 -16.48 1.13
N HIS A 441 11.00 -17.81 1.08
CA HIS A 441 11.48 -18.62 -0.05
C HIS A 441 10.41 -19.53 -0.66
N GLY A 442 10.30 -19.51 -1.98
CA GLY A 442 9.38 -20.38 -2.73
C GLY A 442 9.90 -20.78 -4.11
N TYR A 443 9.07 -21.52 -4.83
CA TYR A 443 9.36 -22.17 -6.12
C TYR A 443 8.29 -21.81 -7.16
N LEU A 444 8.50 -22.17 -8.42
CA LEU A 444 7.61 -21.79 -9.52
C LEU A 444 6.18 -22.33 -9.41
N ASP A 445 5.99 -23.48 -8.76
CA ASP A 445 4.69 -24.13 -8.52
C ASP A 445 4.07 -23.76 -7.17
N ASP A 446 4.76 -22.95 -6.35
CA ASP A 446 4.17 -22.43 -5.12
C ASP A 446 3.13 -21.33 -5.43
N VAL A 447 2.12 -21.24 -4.58
CA VAL A 447 1.10 -20.19 -4.65
C VAL A 447 1.55 -18.98 -3.82
N MET A 448 1.38 -17.79 -4.37
CA MET A 448 1.69 -16.53 -3.70
C MET A 448 0.49 -15.57 -3.71
N PHE A 449 0.42 -14.72 -2.69
CA PHE A 449 -0.46 -13.56 -2.68
C PHE A 449 0.22 -12.35 -3.29
N ILE A 450 -0.59 -11.56 -3.99
CA ILE A 450 -0.30 -10.19 -4.37
C ILE A 450 -1.43 -9.34 -3.78
N ALA A 451 -1.10 -8.42 -2.88
CA ALA A 451 -2.08 -7.53 -2.26
C ALA A 451 -1.93 -6.10 -2.81
N PHE A 452 -3.06 -5.41 -2.92
CA PHE A 452 -3.13 -4.10 -3.59
C PHE A 452 -4.29 -3.23 -3.08
N GLY A 453 -4.11 -1.92 -3.19
CA GLY A 453 -5.19 -0.95 -3.03
C GLY A 453 -5.92 -0.70 -4.35
N ARG A 454 -7.20 -0.29 -4.24
CA ARG A 454 -8.08 0.04 -5.37
C ARG A 454 -8.72 1.39 -5.13
N GLU A 455 -8.54 2.31 -6.07
CA GLU A 455 -9.18 3.63 -6.10
C GLU A 455 -8.99 4.48 -4.83
N ASP A 456 -7.93 4.21 -4.05
CA ASP A 456 -7.68 4.80 -2.72
C ASP A 456 -8.85 4.66 -1.75
N GLU A 457 -9.66 3.61 -1.91
CA GLU A 457 -10.91 3.40 -1.17
C GLU A 457 -11.09 1.97 -0.68
N ALA A 458 -10.47 1.00 -1.34
CA ALA A 458 -10.64 -0.41 -1.04
C ALA A 458 -9.31 -1.18 -1.08
N THR A 459 -9.30 -2.34 -0.43
CA THR A 459 -8.21 -3.31 -0.47
C THR A 459 -8.66 -4.61 -1.11
N ALA A 460 -7.73 -5.26 -1.80
CA ALA A 460 -7.97 -6.53 -2.46
C ALA A 460 -6.66 -7.32 -2.57
N GLY A 461 -6.81 -8.58 -2.95
CA GLY A 461 -5.68 -9.45 -3.27
C GLY A 461 -6.02 -10.44 -4.37
N ILE A 462 -4.99 -11.08 -4.89
CA ILE A 462 -5.10 -12.23 -5.78
C ILE A 462 -4.07 -13.27 -5.37
N ASP A 463 -4.42 -14.54 -5.50
CA ASP A 463 -3.52 -15.66 -5.25
C ASP A 463 -3.22 -16.41 -6.54
N ILE A 464 -1.95 -16.51 -6.90
CA ILE A 464 -1.50 -16.98 -8.22
C ILE A 464 -0.40 -18.02 -8.08
N VAL A 465 -0.22 -18.86 -9.10
CA VAL A 465 0.96 -19.73 -9.18
C VAL A 465 2.17 -18.85 -9.55
N ALA A 466 3.26 -18.92 -8.80
CA ALA A 466 4.38 -17.99 -8.97
C ALA A 466 5.01 -18.01 -10.37
N GLY A 467 5.01 -19.17 -11.04
CA GLY A 467 5.43 -19.31 -12.43
C GLY A 467 4.65 -18.43 -13.41
N ASP A 468 3.42 -18.03 -13.10
CA ASP A 468 2.64 -17.12 -13.93
C ASP A 468 3.24 -15.70 -13.98
N LEU A 469 3.92 -15.27 -12.91
CA LEU A 469 4.67 -13.99 -12.92
C LEU A 469 5.91 -14.03 -13.80
N MET A 470 6.45 -15.22 -14.05
CA MET A 470 7.67 -15.41 -14.84
C MET A 470 7.39 -15.46 -16.35
N LYS A 471 6.12 -15.32 -16.76
CA LYS A 471 5.75 -15.22 -18.17
C LYS A 471 6.29 -13.93 -18.76
N ASN A 472 6.87 -14.02 -19.95
CA ASN A 472 7.39 -12.87 -20.72
C ASN A 472 8.55 -12.11 -20.03
N MET A 473 9.39 -12.79 -19.24
CA MET A 473 10.60 -12.19 -18.66
C MET A 473 11.64 -11.88 -19.76
N GLY A 474 12.11 -10.64 -19.79
CA GLY A 474 13.27 -10.21 -20.57
C GLY A 474 14.53 -10.44 -19.77
N LEU A 475 15.33 -11.43 -20.17
CA LEU A 475 16.56 -11.82 -19.47
C LEU A 475 17.72 -10.87 -19.82
N CYS A 476 18.48 -10.44 -18.81
CA CYS A 476 19.62 -9.54 -18.97
C CYS A 476 20.89 -10.25 -19.49
N GLY A 477 20.97 -11.58 -19.37
CA GLY A 477 22.16 -12.38 -19.71
C GLY A 477 22.19 -12.97 -21.13
N MET A 478 21.15 -12.74 -21.94
CA MET A 478 21.12 -13.16 -23.35
C MET A 478 21.39 -11.93 -24.24
N LEU A 479 22.68 -11.68 -24.47
CA LEU A 479 23.18 -10.73 -25.48
C LEU A 479 23.76 -11.49 -26.67
#